data_AF-U5C2V5-F1
#
_entry.id   AF-U5C2V5-F1
#
_cell.length_a   1.000
_cell.length_b   1.000
_cell.length_c   1.000
_cell.angle_alpha   90.00
_cell.angle_beta   90.00
_cell.angle_gamma   90.00
#
_symmetry.space_group_name_H-M   'P 1'
#
loop_
_entity.id
_entity.type
_entity.pdbx_description
1 polymer ?
#
loop_
_entity_poly.entity_id
_entity_poly.type
_entity_poly.pdbx_seq_one_letter_code
_entity_poly.pdbx_strand_id
1 'polypeptide(L)'
;MVYEKTNASPTINRPDGTFGFSYMEYDADFESFHLSAKKEIERVQKSTGLQSAMSGENVIHYSSLPWINFSSLSHARSFAIKDSCPKFPMGK
;
A
#
# COMPACT_ATOMS: atom_id res chain seq x y z
N MET A 1 -10.91 17.55 5.43
CA MET A 1 -9.62 18.21 5.14
C MET A 1 -9.17 17.74 3.77
N VAL A 2 -8.51 18.59 2.99
CA VAL A 2 -7.96 18.23 1.67
C VAL A 2 -6.45 18.33 1.80
N TYR A 3 -5.73 17.26 1.45
CA TYR A 3 -4.27 17.25 1.49
C TYR A 3 -3.71 17.70 0.14
N GLU A 4 -2.61 18.46 0.16
CA GLU A 4 -1.89 18.86 -1.06
C GLU A 4 -1.12 17.69 -1.69
N LYS A 5 -0.75 16.71 -0.87
CA LYS A 5 0.03 15.52 -1.25
C LYS A 5 -0.57 14.27 -0.64
N THR A 6 -0.63 13.21 -1.46
CA THR A 6 -1.07 11.87 -1.04
C THR A 6 0.05 10.87 -1.32
N ASN A 7 0.32 9.99 -0.36
CA ASN A 7 1.37 8.98 -0.43
C ASN A 7 0.81 7.59 -0.76
N ALA A 8 1.67 6.63 -1.07
CA ALA A 8 1.24 5.28 -1.40
C ALA A 8 1.51 4.31 -0.23
N SER A 9 0.54 3.44 0.04
CA SER A 9 0.69 2.34 0.99
C SER A 9 0.33 1.00 0.33
N PRO A 10 1.27 0.42 -0.46
CA PRO A 10 1.06 -0.88 -1.07
C PRO A 10 1.32 -2.04 -0.10
N THR A 11 0.76 -3.20 -0.43
CA THR A 11 1.19 -4.49 0.11
C THR A 11 2.38 -5.03 -0.68
N ILE A 12 3.43 -5.49 0.00
CA ILE A 12 4.63 -6.08 -0.60
C ILE A 12 4.69 -7.57 -0.25
N ASN A 13 4.77 -8.43 -1.26
CA ASN A 13 4.93 -9.88 -1.08
C ASN A 13 6.31 -10.22 -0.53
N ARG A 14 6.35 -11.17 0.40
CA ARG A 14 7.57 -11.72 0.99
C ARG A 14 7.85 -13.13 0.46
N PRO A 15 9.12 -13.59 0.48
CA PRO A 15 9.49 -14.93 0.03
C PRO A 15 8.82 -16.08 0.80
N ASP A 16 8.37 -15.82 2.04
CA ASP A 16 7.69 -16.80 2.89
C ASP A 16 6.18 -16.97 2.57
N GLY A 17 5.69 -16.33 1.51
CA GLY A 17 4.28 -16.37 1.10
C GLY A 17 3.36 -15.44 1.88
N THR A 18 3.89 -14.68 2.85
CA THR A 18 3.16 -13.60 3.52
C THR A 18 3.32 -12.27 2.76
N PHE A 19 2.67 -11.22 3.25
CA PHE A 19 2.87 -9.86 2.77
C PHE A 19 3.14 -8.91 3.94
N GLY A 20 3.81 -7.81 3.65
CA GLY A 20 3.96 -6.68 4.58
C GLY A 20 3.29 -5.42 4.03
N PHE A 21 2.91 -4.52 4.93
CA PHE A 21 2.50 -3.17 4.57
C PHE A 21 3.74 -2.29 4.39
N SER A 22 3.70 -1.40 3.40
CA SER A 22 4.73 -0.41 3.19
C SER A 22 4.17 1.00 3.18
N TYR A 23 5.04 1.97 3.40
CA TYR A 23 4.76 3.39 3.20
C TYR A 23 5.77 3.94 2.19
N MET A 24 5.28 4.49 1.09
CA MET A 24 6.09 5.09 0.03
C MET A 24 5.68 6.54 -0.11
N GLU A 25 6.61 7.43 0.21
CA GLU A 25 6.41 8.86 0.04
C GLU A 25 6.33 9.19 -1.46
N TYR A 26 5.33 9.99 -1.85
CA TYR A 26 5.21 10.45 -3.23
C TYR A 26 6.36 11.40 -3.57
N ASP A 27 6.94 11.24 -4.74
CA ASP A 27 7.84 12.21 -5.35
C ASP A 27 7.32 12.54 -6.75
N ALA A 28 7.39 13.81 -7.15
CA ALA A 28 6.99 14.24 -8.47
C ALA A 28 7.99 13.79 -9.54
N ASP A 29 9.26 13.61 -9.17
CA ASP A 29 10.26 12.97 -10.00
C ASP A 29 10.14 11.44 -9.90
N PHE A 30 9.91 10.80 -11.03
CA PHE A 30 9.68 9.35 -11.07
C PHE A 30 10.90 8.56 -10.62
N GLU A 31 12.12 8.98 -10.98
CA GLU A 31 13.33 8.24 -10.62
C GLU A 31 13.61 8.31 -9.11
N SER A 32 13.38 9.47 -8.50
CA SER A 32 13.47 9.67 -7.06
C SER A 32 12.43 8.84 -6.31
N PHE A 33 11.19 8.82 -6.81
CA PHE A 33 10.14 7.94 -6.30
C PHE A 33 10.52 6.46 -6.42
N HIS A 34 10.97 6.03 -7.60
CA HIS A 34 11.31 4.65 -7.88
C HIS A 34 12.46 4.14 -6.99
N LEU A 35 13.50 4.95 -6.81
CA LEU A 35 14.64 4.60 -5.96
C LEU A 35 14.24 4.44 -4.50
N SER A 36 13.41 5.35 -3.98
CA SER A 36 12.92 5.27 -2.61
C SER A 36 11.95 4.09 -2.41
N ALA A 37 11.05 3.86 -3.37
CA ALA A 37 10.12 2.73 -3.37
C ALA A 37 10.86 1.38 -3.39
N LYS A 38 11.92 1.23 -4.20
CA LYS A 38 12.75 0.02 -4.22
C LYS A 38 13.38 -0.29 -2.86
N LYS A 39 13.95 0.72 -2.19
CA LYS A 39 14.52 0.55 -0.85
C LYS A 39 13.47 0.07 0.15
N GLU A 40 12.28 0.64 0.09
CA GLU A 40 11.17 0.22 0.96
C GLU A 40 10.70 -1.21 0.66
N ILE A 41 10.60 -1.59 -0.61
CA ILE A 41 10.28 -2.96 -1.02
C ILE A 41 11.29 -3.94 -0.42
N GLU A 42 12.59 -3.68 -0.59
CA GLU A 42 13.64 -4.55 -0.04
C GLU A 42 13.58 -4.64 1.48
N ARG A 43 13.29 -3.52 2.17
CA ARG A 43 13.13 -3.49 3.62
C ARG A 43 11.96 -4.35 4.07
N VAL A 44 10.81 -4.24 3.41
CA VAL A 44 9.60 -5.01 3.76
C VAL A 44 9.75 -6.50 3.44
N GLN A 45 10.44 -6.84 2.35
CA GLN A 45 10.78 -8.22 2.01
C GLN A 45 11.68 -8.91 3.03
N LYS A 46 12.54 -8.13 3.72
CA LYS A 46 13.45 -8.60 4.79
C LYS A 46 12.83 -8.52 6.19
N SER A 47 11.63 -7.95 6.34
CA SER A 47 10.97 -7.80 7.64
C SER A 47 9.98 -8.93 7.92
N THR A 48 9.61 -9.09 9.19
CA THR A 48 8.62 -10.07 9.65
C THR A 48 7.50 -9.38 10.42
N GLY A 49 6.38 -10.09 10.59
CA GLY A 49 5.22 -9.59 11.32
C GLY A 49 4.43 -8.49 10.60
N LEU A 50 3.43 -7.96 11.31
CA LEU A 50 2.59 -6.84 10.90
C LEU A 50 3.24 -5.54 11.38
N GLN A 51 4.14 -5.00 10.57
CA GLN A 51 4.61 -3.64 10.79
C GLN A 51 3.54 -2.69 10.26
N SER A 52 3.01 -1.83 11.11
CA SER A 52 2.17 -0.72 10.66
C SER A 52 3.03 0.18 9.78
N ALA A 53 2.79 0.15 8.46
CA ALA A 53 3.19 1.26 7.61
C ALA A 53 2.62 2.54 8.24
N MET A 54 3.44 3.58 8.42
CA MET A 54 3.02 4.79 9.12
C MET A 54 1.65 5.24 8.59
N SER A 55 0.65 5.24 9.48
CA SER A 55 -0.75 5.47 9.15
C SER A 55 -1.02 6.96 9.02
N GLY A 56 -0.47 7.59 7.99
CA GLY A 56 -0.89 8.93 7.60
C GLY A 56 -2.32 8.89 7.06
N GLU A 57 -3.14 9.88 7.39
CA GLU A 57 -4.51 10.04 6.84
C GLU A 57 -4.51 10.43 5.35
N ASN A 58 -3.34 10.74 4.78
CA ASN A 58 -3.11 11.13 3.39
C ASN A 58 -2.43 10.02 2.58
N VAL A 59 -2.99 8.81 2.61
CA VAL A 59 -2.48 7.67 1.85
C VAL A 59 -3.54 7.06 0.93
N ILE A 60 -3.07 6.46 -0.16
CA ILE A 60 -3.85 5.53 -0.96
C ILE A 60 -3.33 4.13 -0.69
N HIS A 61 -4.23 3.22 -0.33
CA HIS A 61 -3.88 1.82 -0.13
C HIS A 61 -3.95 1.06 -1.45
N TYR A 62 -2.89 0.34 -1.77
CA TYR A 62 -2.82 -0.54 -2.94
C TYR A 62 -2.65 -1.99 -2.50
N SER A 63 -3.43 -2.90 -3.07
CA SER A 63 -3.31 -4.33 -2.79
C SER A 63 -3.08 -5.10 -4.08
N SER A 64 -1.92 -5.73 -4.21
CA SER A 64 -1.55 -6.49 -5.40
C SER A 64 -1.91 -7.96 -5.21
N LEU A 65 -2.92 -8.43 -5.93
CA LEU A 65 -3.43 -9.80 -5.94
C LEU A 65 -3.23 -10.44 -7.32
N PRO A 66 -1.97 -10.59 -7.80
CA PRO A 66 -1.69 -10.98 -9.19
C PRO A 66 -2.14 -12.41 -9.54
N TRP A 67 -2.58 -13.19 -8.56
CA TRP A 67 -3.10 -14.55 -8.72
C TRP A 67 -4.64 -14.61 -8.84
N ILE A 68 -5.36 -13.50 -8.64
CA ILE A 68 -6.82 -13.46 -8.69
C ILE A 68 -7.28 -12.64 -9.90
N ASN A 69 -8.08 -13.26 -10.78
CA ASN A 69 -8.84 -12.55 -11.79
C ASN A 69 -10.26 -12.29 -11.24
N PHE A 70 -10.63 -11.01 -11.06
CA PHE A 70 -11.92 -10.63 -10.52
C PHE A 70 -12.58 -9.57 -11.41
N SER A 71 -13.90 -9.65 -11.56
CA SER A 71 -14.71 -8.60 -12.20
C SER A 71 -15.20 -7.54 -11.22
N SER A 72 -15.25 -7.87 -9.92
CA SER A 72 -15.64 -6.96 -8.85
C SER A 72 -15.06 -7.41 -7.51
N LEU A 73 -14.72 -6.46 -6.64
CA LEU A 73 -14.34 -6.71 -5.25
C LEU A 73 -15.05 -5.72 -4.32
N SER A 74 -15.61 -6.22 -3.22
CA SER A 74 -16.14 -5.38 -2.13
C SER A 74 -15.21 -5.44 -0.93
N HIS A 75 -14.77 -4.29 -0.43
CA HIS A 75 -13.90 -4.21 0.73
C HIS A 75 -14.75 -4.22 2.01
N ALA A 76 -14.62 -5.28 2.83
CA ALA A 76 -15.27 -5.32 4.13
C ALA A 76 -14.70 -4.20 5.01
N ARG A 77 -15.55 -3.29 5.48
CA ARG A 77 -15.16 -2.17 6.34
C ARG A 77 -16.08 -2.07 7.54
N SER A 78 -15.51 -1.65 8.67
CA SER A 78 -16.31 -1.13 9.78
C SER A 78 -16.72 0.31 9.45
N PHE A 79 -18.02 0.58 9.43
CA PHE A 79 -18.53 1.95 9.26
C PHE A 79 -18.44 2.79 10.54
N ALA A 80 -18.06 2.18 11.67
CA ALA A 80 -17.82 2.89 12.92
C ALA A 80 -16.54 3.75 12.87
N ILE A 81 -15.61 3.42 11.96
CA ILE A 81 -14.36 4.16 11.76
C ILE A 81 -14.54 5.08 10.55
N LYS A 82 -14.36 6.39 10.77
CA LYS A 82 -14.31 7.38 9.69
C LYS A 82 -13.01 7.20 8.93
N ASP A 83 -13.09 6.37 7.90
CA ASP A 83 -12.01 6.15 6.93
C ASP A 83 -12.49 6.65 5.56
N SER A 84 -11.72 7.56 4.99
CA SER A 84 -11.88 8.12 3.64
C SER A 84 -10.69 7.82 2.73
N CYS A 85 -9.70 7.06 3.19
CA CYS A 85 -8.54 6.72 2.38
C CYS A 85 -8.97 5.80 1.23
N PRO A 86 -8.68 6.14 -0.03
CA PRO A 86 -8.99 5.27 -1.16
C PRO A 86 -8.25 3.93 -1.06
N LYS A 87 -8.90 2.84 -1.48
CA LYS A 87 -8.35 1.48 -1.46
C LYS A 87 -8.52 0.84 -2.84
N PHE A 88 -7.41 0.51 -3.48
CA PHE A 88 -7.38 -0.05 -4.83
C PHE A 88 -6.80 -1.47 -4.84
N PRO A 89 -7.64 -2.50 -4.97
CA PRO A 89 -7.19 -3.85 -5.26
C PRO A 89 -6.83 -3.97 -6.75
N MET A 90 -5.72 -4.65 -7.06
CA MET A 90 -5.24 -4.90 -8.42
C MET A 90 -5.11 -6.41 -8.62
N GLY A 91 -5.85 -6.94 -9.60
CA GLY A 91 -5.88 -8.36 -9.96
C GLY A 91 -5.02 -8.70 -11.17
N LYS A 92 -5.17 -9.94 -11.67
CA LYS A 92 -4.56 -10.43 -12.91
C LYS A 92 -5.22 -9.84 -14.16
#